data_AF-F3FY86-F1
#
_entry.id   AF-F3FY86-F1
#
_cell.length_a   1.000
_cell.length_b   1.000
_cell.length_c   1.000
_cell.angle_alpha   90.00
_cell.angle_beta   90.00
_cell.angle_gamma   90.00
#
_symmetry.space_group_name_H-M   'P 1'
#
loop_
_entity.id
_entity.type
_entity.pdbx_description
1 polymer ?
#
loop_
_entity_poly.entity_id
_entity_poly.type
_entity_poly.pdbx_seq_one_letter_code
_entity_poly.pdbx_strand_id
1 'polypeptide(L)' 'DLSEQHMQTPSGLSMSAALSSCGQLGWITDRHGYRYSATDPQTGQAWPAMPDVF' A
#
# COMPACT_ATOMS: atom_id res chain seq x y z
N ASP A 1 12.36 -3.16 6.12
CA ASP A 1 11.17 -3.38 6.95
C ASP A 1 9.96 -3.29 6.03
N LEU A 2 9.09 -4.29 6.01
CA LEU A 2 7.86 -4.25 5.22
C LEU A 2 6.81 -3.60 6.12
N SER A 3 6.47 -2.34 5.88
CA SER A 3 5.40 -1.65 6.60
C SER A 3 4.06 -2.24 6.17
N GLU A 4 3.31 -2.78 7.13
CA GLU A 4 1.94 -3.25 6.93
C GLU A 4 0.93 -2.27 7.54
N GLN A 5 -0.18 -2.00 6.83
CA GLN A 5 -1.17 -1.01 7.23
C GLN A 5 -2.61 -1.45 6.97
N HIS A 6 -3.50 -1.08 7.89
CA HIS A 6 -4.96 -1.22 7.72
C HIS A 6 -5.48 0.00 6.95
N MET A 7 -5.62 -0.13 5.63
CA MET A 7 -6.04 0.97 4.77
C MET A 7 -7.54 1.30 4.92
N GLN A 8 -7.93 2.51 4.52
CA GLN A 8 -9.34 2.92 4.50
C GLN A 8 -9.95 2.67 3.13
N THR A 9 -11.15 2.10 3.08
CA THR A 9 -11.96 2.07 1.87
C THR A 9 -12.37 3.49 1.45
N PRO A 10 -12.83 3.69 0.21
CA PRO A 10 -13.34 4.99 -0.24
C PRO A 10 -14.53 5.49 0.58
N SER A 11 -15.33 4.57 1.14
CA SER A 11 -16.41 4.89 2.07
C SER A 11 -15.94 5.29 3.48
N GLY A 12 -14.63 5.23 3.75
CA GLY A 12 -14.02 5.62 5.03
C GLY A 12 -13.99 4.51 6.08
N LEU A 13 -14.27 3.25 5.72
CA LEU A 13 -14.17 2.12 6.63
C LEU A 13 -12.75 1.56 6.64
N SER A 14 -12.24 1.18 7.81
CA SER A 14 -10.95 0.48 7.89
C SER A 14 -11.08 -0.95 7.37
N MET A 15 -10.14 -1.39 6.55
CA MET A 15 -10.02 -2.79 6.18
C MET A 15 -9.60 -3.64 7.39
N SER A 16 -10.06 -4.89 7.42
CA SER A 16 -9.68 -5.87 8.45
C SER A 16 -8.30 -6.47 8.22
N ALA A 17 -7.87 -6.57 6.95
CA ALA A 17 -6.54 -7.02 6.59
C ALA A 17 -5.53 -5.86 6.69
N ALA A 18 -4.37 -6.15 7.27
CA ALA A 18 -3.17 -5.34 7.07
C ALA A 18 -2.61 -5.66 5.68
N LEU A 19 -2.20 -4.62 4.95
CA LEU A 19 -1.68 -4.74 3.59
C LEU A 19 -0.32 -4.05 3.48
N SER A 20 0.53 -4.61 2.63
CA SER A 20 1.78 -4.01 2.16
C SER A 20 1.95 -4.27 0.66
N SER A 21 2.96 -3.70 0.05
CA SER A 21 3.28 -3.88 -1.38
C SER A 21 4.79 -3.80 -1.61
N CYS A 22 5.24 -4.33 -2.76
CA CYS A 22 6.61 -4.21 -3.24
C CYS A 22 6.64 -4.05 -4.77
N GLY A 23 7.75 -3.55 -5.30
CA GLY A 23 7.92 -3.23 -6.71
C GLY A 23 7.68 -1.76 -7.03
N GLN A 24 7.60 -1.43 -8.31
CA GLN A 24 7.48 -0.02 -8.76
C GLN A 24 6.14 0.63 -8.36
N LEU A 25 5.09 -0.18 -8.20
CA LEU A 25 3.74 0.27 -7.86
C LEU A 25 3.13 -0.65 -6.80
N GLY A 26 2.52 -0.04 -5.79
CA GLY A 26 1.71 -0.72 -4.78
C GLY A 26 0.24 -0.36 -4.92
N TRP A 27 -0.64 -1.30 -4.60
CA TRP A 27 -2.08 -1.04 -4.53
C TRP A 27 -2.40 -0.32 -3.22
N ILE A 28 -3.15 0.78 -3.31
CA ILE A 28 -3.59 1.54 -2.14
C ILE A 28 -5.06 1.91 -2.22
N THR A 29 -5.65 2.12 -1.04
CA THR A 29 -6.99 2.66 -0.88
C THR A 29 -7.02 3.72 0.21
N ASP A 30 -7.78 4.77 -0.05
CA ASP A 30 -8.17 5.79 0.91
C ASP A 30 -9.49 6.43 0.46
N ARG A 31 -9.88 7.54 1.09
CA ARG A 31 -11.11 8.29 0.75
C ARG A 31 -11.13 8.82 -0.69
N HIS A 32 -10.00 8.87 -1.38
CA HIS A 32 -9.91 9.30 -2.77
C HIS A 32 -10.12 8.17 -3.77
N GLY A 33 -10.25 6.92 -3.32
CA GLY A 33 -10.50 5.77 -4.18
C GLY A 33 -9.40 4.71 -4.12
N TYR A 34 -9.53 3.73 -5.00
CA TYR A 34 -8.55 2.67 -5.22
C TYR A 34 -7.57 3.09 -6.32
N ARG A 35 -6.26 2.92 -6.11
CA ARG A 35 -5.25 3.27 -7.12
C ARG A 35 -3.95 2.50 -6.94
N TYR A 36 -3.13 2.52 -7.98
CA TYR A 36 -1.71 2.20 -7.87
C TYR A 36 -0.91 3.47 -7.57
N SER A 37 0.08 3.36 -6.69
CA SER A 37 0.97 4.45 -6.30
C SER A 37 2.41 3.97 -6.29
N ALA A 38 3.34 4.81 -6.74
CA ALA A 38 4.77 4.55 -6.61
C ALA A 38 5.28 4.75 -5.16
N THR A 39 4.46 5.39 -4.31
CA THR A 39 4.81 5.80 -2.96
C THR A 39 3.90 5.12 -1.95
N ASP A 40 4.50 4.60 -0.87
CA ASP A 40 3.80 4.13 0.32
C ASP A 40 3.19 5.32 1.07
N PRO A 41 1.85 5.38 1.23
CA PRO A 41 1.19 6.49 1.89
C PRO A 41 1.53 6.61 3.38
N GLN A 42 1.99 5.54 4.04
CA GLN A 42 2.35 5.58 5.45
C GLN A 42 3.71 6.24 5.68
N THR A 43 4.68 5.92 4.83
CA THR A 43 6.08 6.36 5.00
C THR A 43 6.46 7.54 4.10
N GLY A 44 5.69 7.79 3.04
CA GLY A 44 6.02 8.76 1.99
C GLY A 44 7.20 8.35 1.10
N GLN A 45 7.68 7.11 1.23
CA GLN A 45 8.81 6.58 0.46
C GLN A 45 8.36 5.67 -0.68
N ALA A 46 9.25 5.37 -1.62
CA ALA A 46 8.99 4.34 -2.62
C ALA A 46 8.78 2.98 -1.95
N TRP A 47 7.95 2.13 -2.55
CA TRP A 47 7.79 0.75 -2.08
C TRP A 47 9.13 -0.02 -2.13
N PRO A 48 9.35 -1.00 -1.24
CA PRO A 48 10.50 -1.88 -1.32
C PRO A 48 10.61 -2.53 -2.71
N ALA A 49 11.84 -2.76 -3.17
CA ALA A 49 12.06 -3.51 -4.41
C ALA A 49 11.40 -4.89 -4.32
N MET A 50 10.93 -5.39 -5.46
CA MET A 50 10.41 -6.75 -5.55
C MET A 50 11.56 -7.73 -5.25
N PRO A 51 11.38 -8.71 -4.35
CA PRO A 51 12.43 -9.67 -4.03
C PRO A 51 12.77 -10.55 -5.24
N ASP A 52 14.06 -10.78 -5.49
CA ASP A 52 14.54 -11.78 -6.45
C ASP A 52 14.42 -13.17 -5.82
N VAL A 53 13.32 -13.87 -6.12
CA VAL A 53 13.01 -15.20 -5.52
C VAL A 53 13.02 -16.35 -6.54
N PHE A 54 13.66 -16.16 -7.69
CA PHE A 54 13.86 -17.19 -8.71
C PHE A 54 15.27 -17.16 -9.29
#